data_AF-A0A850J853-F1
#
_entry.id   AF-A0A850J853-F1
#
_cell.length_a   1.000
_cell.length_b   1.000
_cell.length_c   1.000
_cell.angle_alpha   90.00
_cell.angle_beta   90.00
_cell.angle_gamma   90.00
#
_symmetry.space_group_name_H-M   'P 1'
#
loop_
_entity.id
_entity.type
_entity.pdbx_description
1 polymer ?
#
loop_
_entity_poly.entity_id
_entity_poly.type
_entity_poly.pdbx_seq_one_letter_code
_entity_poly.pdbx_strand_id
1 'polypeptide(L)' 'MLPRTEEVMGGQGDWDKASWRKSRRSGSDGSGSCVSLAASASCGAIRDTKNPHRTTIILPRAVLRAMLDDIKDGAFDLR' A
#
# COMPACT_ATOMS: atom_id res chain seq x y z
N MET A 1 -25.01 -11.97 7.28
CA MET A 1 -23.69 -12.15 7.93
C MET A 1 -22.64 -11.68 6.95
N LEU A 2 -22.24 -10.39 7.03
CA LEU A 2 -21.19 -9.87 6.16
C LEU A 2 -19.85 -10.35 6.70
N PRO A 3 -18.93 -10.85 5.85
CA PRO A 3 -17.62 -11.25 6.30
C PRO A 3 -16.93 -10.05 6.96
N ARG A 4 -16.26 -10.31 8.09
CA ARG A 4 -15.47 -9.30 8.77
C ARG A 4 -14.44 -8.77 7.77
N THR A 5 -14.29 -7.45 7.70
CA THR A 5 -13.42 -6.76 6.73
C THR A 5 -11.98 -7.29 6.71
N GLU A 6 -11.51 -7.82 7.84
CA GLU A 6 -10.20 -8.47 8.01
C GLU A 6 -10.04 -9.75 7.17
N GLU A 7 -11.09 -10.54 6.99
CA GLU A 7 -11.08 -11.77 6.18
C GLU A 7 -11.02 -11.47 4.67
N VAL A 8 -11.64 -10.36 4.26
CA VAL A 8 -11.74 -9.95 2.85
C VAL A 8 -10.47 -9.22 2.39
N MET A 9 -9.81 -8.50 3.31
CA MET A 9 -8.61 -7.71 3.02
C MET A 9 -7.29 -8.46 3.25
N GLY A 10 -7.32 -9.67 3.81
CA GLY A 10 -6.12 -10.41 4.22
C GLY A 10 -5.51 -9.78 5.46
N GLY A 11 -5.17 -10.59 6.44
CA GLY A 11 -4.49 -10.13 7.65
C GLY A 11 -3.08 -9.64 7.34
N GLN A 12 -2.48 -8.93 8.30
CA GLN A 12 -1.09 -8.44 8.24
C GLN A 12 -0.09 -9.54 7.80
N GLY A 13 -0.32 -10.81 8.20
CA GLY A 13 0.54 -11.96 7.85
C GLY A 13 0.42 -12.45 6.41
N ASP A 14 -0.70 -12.21 5.72
CA ASP A 14 -0.88 -12.61 4.31
C ASP A 14 -0.03 -11.76 3.37
N TRP A 15 0.25 -10.52 3.76
CA TRP A 15 1.04 -9.58 2.98
C TRP A 15 2.56 -9.76 3.13
N ASP A 16 3.02 -10.58 4.07
CA ASP A 16 4.45 -10.86 4.26
C ASP A 16 5.05 -11.58 3.03
N LYS A 17 4.23 -12.43 2.38
CA LYS A 17 4.59 -13.20 1.18
C LYS A 17 4.20 -12.53 -0.14
N ALA A 18 3.63 -11.33 -0.10
CA ALA A 18 3.15 -10.66 -1.30
C ALA A 18 4.31 -10.20 -2.21
N SER A 19 4.05 -10.09 -3.51
CA SER A 19 5.02 -9.54 -4.46
C SER A 19 5.12 -8.02 -4.33
N TRP A 20 5.99 -7.57 -3.44
CA TRP A 20 6.23 -6.15 -3.17
C TRP A 20 7.05 -5.47 -4.27
N ARG A 21 6.59 -4.30 -4.70
CA ARG A 21 7.31 -3.42 -5.62
C ARG A 21 7.62 -2.09 -4.93
N LYS A 22 8.91 -1.78 -4.83
CA LYS A 22 9.40 -0.49 -4.33
C LYS A 22 9.15 0.62 -5.36
N SER A 23 8.78 1.82 -4.92
CA SER A 23 8.70 2.99 -5.80
C SER A 23 10.08 3.39 -6.32
N ARG A 24 10.20 3.68 -7.62
CA ARG A 24 11.44 4.20 -8.25
C ARG A 24 11.83 5.60 -7.78
N ARG A 25 10.90 6.31 -7.13
CA ARG A 25 11.15 7.63 -6.52
C ARG A 25 11.74 7.50 -5.11
N SER A 26 11.86 6.28 -4.59
CA SER A 26 12.63 6.00 -3.38
C SER A 26 14.12 6.14 -3.74
N GLY A 27 14.78 7.17 -3.21
CA GLY A 27 16.21 7.41 -3.44
C GLY A 27 17.07 6.19 -3.07
N SER A 28 18.21 6.04 -3.76
CA SER A 28 19.12 4.89 -3.61
C SER A 28 19.84 4.87 -2.25
N ASP A 29 19.96 6.03 -1.60
CA ASP A 29 20.91 6.25 -0.49
C ASP A 29 20.23 6.33 0.89
N GLY A 30 19.04 5.72 1.04
CA GLY A 30 18.33 5.65 2.34
C GLY A 30 17.67 6.96 2.81
N SER A 31 17.86 8.07 2.11
CA SER A 31 17.28 9.40 2.41
C SER A 31 15.88 9.64 1.85
N GLY A 32 15.39 8.80 0.93
CA GLY A 32 14.08 8.97 0.29
C GLY A 32 12.88 8.46 1.11
N SER A 33 11.69 8.97 0.78
CA SER A 33 10.39 8.46 1.23
C SER A 33 10.10 7.11 0.58
N CYS A 34 10.56 6.03 1.22
CA CYS A 34 10.58 4.71 0.61
C CYS A 34 9.23 3.99 0.77
N VAL A 35 8.34 4.11 -0.22
CA VAL A 35 7.05 3.40 -0.22
C VAL A 35 7.13 2.13 -1.09
N SER A 36 6.55 1.04 -0.59
CA SER A 36 6.36 -0.21 -1.33
C SER A 36 4.89 -0.57 -1.44
N LEU A 37 4.51 -1.15 -2.59
CA LEU A 37 3.15 -1.56 -2.90
C LEU A 37 3.09 -3.04 -3.27
N ALA A 38 2.03 -3.72 -2.85
CA ALA A 38 1.66 -5.06 -3.32
C ALA A 38 0.18 -5.06 -3.70
N ALA A 39 -0.23 -5.97 -4.59
CA ALA A 39 -1.60 -6.10 -5.04
C ALA A 39 -2.02 -7.57 -5.10
N SER A 40 -3.27 -7.82 -4.74
CA SER A 40 -3.99 -9.08 -4.95
C SER A 40 -5.19 -8.84 -5.88
N ALA A 41 -6.01 -9.87 -6.09
CA ALA A 41 -7.21 -9.76 -6.92
C ALA A 41 -8.22 -8.73 -6.36
N SER A 42 -8.41 -8.71 -5.03
CA SER A 42 -9.42 -7.90 -4.36
C SER A 42 -8.85 -6.65 -3.67
N CYS A 43 -7.57 -6.66 -3.30
CA CYS A 43 -6.97 -5.65 -2.43
C CYS A 43 -5.62 -5.16 -2.92
N GLY A 44 -5.14 -4.08 -2.33
CA GLY A 44 -3.75 -3.71 -2.39
C GLY A 44 -3.25 -3.19 -1.06
N ALA A 45 -1.94 -3.36 -0.87
CA ALA A 45 -1.26 -3.07 0.37
C ALA A 45 -0.15 -2.06 0.15
N ILE A 46 -0.01 -1.15 1.12
CA ILE A 46 0.97 -0.07 1.13
C ILE A 46 1.74 -0.18 2.44
N ARG A 47 3.08 -0.12 2.35
CA ARG A 47 3.91 -0.05 3.55
C ARG A 47 5.11 0.85 3.35
N ASP A 48 5.64 1.30 4.47
CA ASP A 48 6.99 1.86 4.52
C ASP A 48 8.01 0.75 4.29
N THR A 49 8.89 0.97 3.33
CA THR A 49 9.98 0.05 3.00
C THR A 49 11.02 -0.01 4.11
N LYS A 50 11.20 1.08 4.87
CA LYS A 50 12.21 1.13 5.95
C LYS A 50 11.74 0.35 7.18
N ASN A 51 10.44 0.32 7.44
CA ASN A 51 9.84 -0.38 8.56
C ASN A 51 8.73 -1.35 8.11
N PRO A 52 9.07 -2.43 7.37
CA PRO A 52 8.09 -3.30 6.72
C PRO A 52 7.17 -4.05 7.68
N HIS A 53 7.52 -4.13 8.97
CA HIS A 53 6.76 -4.82 10.02
C HIS A 53 5.95 -3.88 10.93
N ARG A 54 6.09 -2.55 10.81
CA ARG A 54 5.39 -1.61 11.73
C ARG A 54 3.91 -1.48 11.40
N THR A 55 3.57 -1.26 10.14
CA THR A 55 2.18 -1.12 9.70
C THR A 55 2.06 -1.31 8.20
N THR A 56 1.04 -2.06 7.78
CA THR A 56 0.65 -2.17 6.38
C THR A 56 -0.77 -1.63 6.25
N ILE A 57 -0.94 -0.62 5.39
CA ILE A 57 -2.26 -0.11 5.05
C ILE A 57 -2.82 -1.00 3.95
N ILE A 58 -3.99 -1.60 4.18
CA ILE A 58 -4.65 -2.46 3.21
C ILE A 58 -5.95 -1.81 2.79
N LEU A 59 -6.15 -1.71 1.49
CA LEU A 59 -7.31 -1.08 0.88
C LEU A 59 -7.95 -2.02 -0.15
N PRO A 60 -9.27 -1.98 -0.32
CA PRO A 60 -9.91 -2.59 -1.48
C PRO A 60 -9.30 -2.05 -2.77
N ARG A 61 -9.18 -2.90 -3.80
CA ARG A 61 -8.48 -2.54 -5.04
C ARG A 61 -9.10 -1.34 -5.76
N ALA A 62 -10.42 -1.16 -5.66
CA ALA A 62 -11.11 0.02 -6.20
C ALA A 62 -10.69 1.30 -5.46
N VAL A 63 -10.63 1.25 -4.13
CA VAL A 63 -10.22 2.39 -3.28
C VAL A 63 -8.75 2.74 -3.51
N LEU A 64 -7.86 1.74 -3.58
CA LEU A 64 -6.45 1.98 -3.88
C LEU A 64 -6.28 2.66 -5.24
N ARG A 65 -7.05 2.27 -6.26
CA ARG A 65 -7.00 2.92 -7.58
C ARG A 65 -7.45 4.38 -7.50
N ALA A 66 -8.62 4.63 -6.92
CA ALA A 66 -9.14 6.00 -6.76
C ALA A 66 -8.14 6.89 -6.03
N MET A 67 -7.60 6.42 -4.90
CA MET A 67 -6.57 7.15 -4.15
C MET A 67 -5.33 7.45 -4.98
N LEU A 68 -4.85 6.50 -5.80
CA LEU A 68 -3.69 6.73 -6.67
C LEU A 68 -3.98 7.72 -7.79
N ASP A 69 -5.22 7.82 -8.26
CA ASP A 69 -5.62 8.78 -9.28
C ASP A 69 -5.72 10.18 -8.66
N ASP A 70 -6.35 10.32 -7.48
CA ASP A 70 -6.38 11.56 -6.70
C ASP A 70 -4.97 12.09 -6.36
N ILE A 71 -4.04 11.19 -6.03
CA ILE A 71 -2.62 11.55 -5.79
C ILE A 71 -1.98 12.13 -7.06
N LYS A 72 -2.23 11.55 -8.24
CA LYS A 72 -1.65 12.06 -9.50
C LYS A 72 -2.24 13.40 -9.89
N ASP A 73 -3.50 13.63 -9.55
CA ASP A 73 -4.21 14.89 -9.78
C ASP A 73 -3.80 15.99 -8.78
N GLY A 74 -2.91 15.67 -7.83
CA GLY A 74 -2.38 16.62 -6.85
C GLY A 74 -3.36 16.94 -5.71
N ALA A 75 -4.43 16.14 -5.53
CA ALA A 75 -5.44 16.37 -4.51
C ALA A 75 -4.87 16.36 -3.07
N PHE A 76 -3.72 15.71 -2.89
CA PHE A 76 -3.01 15.60 -1.61
C PHE A 76 -1.67 16.35 -1.58
N ASP A 77 -1.41 17.25 -2.53
CA ASP A 77 -0.24 18.12 -2.48
C ASP A 77 -0.48 19.19 -1.41
N LEU A 78 0.05 18.90 -0.21
CA LEU A 78 -0.03 19.79 0.93
C LEU A 78 0.69 21.11 0.61
N ARG A 79 -0.01 22.22 0.84
CA ARG A 79 0.43 23.58 0.55
C ARG A 79 1.46 24.09 1.53
#